data_AF-A0A9D7VAS2-F1
#
_entry.id   AF-A0A9D7VAS2-F1
#
_cell.length_a   1.000
_cell.length_b   1.000
_cell.length_c   1.000
_cell.angle_alpha   90.00
_cell.angle_beta   90.00
_cell.angle_gamma   90.00
#
_symmetry.space_group_name_H-M   'P 1'
#
loop_
_entity.id
_entity.type
_entity.pdbx_description
1 polymer ?
#
loop_
_entity_poly.entity_id
_entity_poly.type
_entity_poly.pdbx_seq_one_letter_code
_entity_poly.pdbx_strand_id
1 'polypeptide(L)'
;MANYWAIAIGINQYQLFQPLSCAQADAEALKDILVAEAGFLPGHCLLMTDTSPPMGDRSTYPTKENILLLLEDLAATCWQPQDYLWLFFSGYGVNYKGKDYLMPAEGNPELVPETGIELRSLMQSLQMAQLNVLLLLDINRAFGTQADAPVGEETIELAQELELATIFSCQPEQFSHESSELGHGFFTAALLEALRSGNGNNLADLESYLSLVVPKLCQHHWRPIQNPAIIIPSKPQVILPKLAIGSDFQSEAVIYPEESFAIALAAPPLGDPPQNQGKWGETTINSKVQKSNGKQIQQSATGLVSQPAETSIGMNTKGRFIPNSSQVNVSQLPRNHSNTPLWKQVIFWGGGSLLVTGLIAVVFLRNQETFRIKQISSTSPNATANSPQAFQNFPNGPSTIGTSPPVRPKNQSSAQTSLSSESQKRNQAVLDLAKMSLQETQASDLSLAIATARRIKPGEPLYEQAQENIKIWSRMILDLAEGRAKQRQYASAIAAARLITKNEPLYAKAQAAINLWRLEGKQYVSNTTLLDAANALIQPGQASTYNRAIEVAKKVPSGQPGFDTAQKSIDNWSEKILDLAKRRAAQGELNAAIETATLVPEETASYEDAQDAIQKWRKK
;
A
#
# COMPACT_ATOMS: atom_id res chain seq x y z
N MET A 1 -0.63 -22.20 32.61
CA MET A 1 -0.36 -22.62 31.22
C MET A 1 0.30 -21.45 30.53
N ALA A 2 1.26 -21.69 29.64
CA ALA A 2 1.87 -20.64 28.84
C ALA A 2 0.81 -20.03 27.91
N ASN A 3 0.80 -18.70 27.81
CA ASN A 3 -0.07 -17.96 26.92
C ASN A 3 0.54 -17.85 25.53
N TYR A 4 -0.32 -17.67 24.53
CA TYR A 4 0.09 -17.39 23.15
C TYR A 4 -0.30 -15.95 22.81
N TRP A 5 0.70 -15.18 22.41
CA TRP A 5 0.62 -13.77 22.06
C TRP A 5 1.01 -13.57 20.61
N ALA A 6 0.36 -12.65 19.92
CA ALA A 6 0.77 -12.21 18.60
C ALA A 6 0.80 -10.69 18.53
N ILE A 7 1.84 -10.14 17.91
CA ILE A 7 1.92 -8.73 17.53
C ILE A 7 2.17 -8.70 16.03
N ALA A 8 1.19 -8.21 15.28
CA ALA A 8 1.29 -8.04 13.84
C ALA A 8 1.40 -6.55 13.50
N ILE A 9 2.51 -6.18 12.87
CA ILE A 9 2.83 -4.81 12.47
C ILE A 9 2.91 -4.77 10.94
N GLY A 10 2.13 -3.89 10.32
CA GLY A 10 2.06 -3.75 8.87
C GLY A 10 1.99 -2.29 8.47
N ILE A 11 2.99 -1.80 7.75
CA ILE A 11 3.15 -0.37 7.44
C ILE A 11 3.10 -0.15 5.93
N ASN A 12 2.03 0.47 5.44
CA ASN A 12 1.93 0.86 4.03
C ASN A 12 2.40 2.31 3.84
N GLN A 13 2.05 3.22 4.74
CA GLN A 13 2.28 4.66 4.56
C GLN A 13 3.48 5.14 5.38
N TYR A 14 4.58 5.40 4.67
CA TYR A 14 5.78 5.98 5.23
C TYR A 14 5.85 7.48 4.96
N GLN A 15 6.43 8.23 5.91
CA GLN A 15 6.65 9.67 5.73
C GLN A 15 7.80 9.96 4.75
N LEU A 16 8.84 9.13 4.76
CA LEU A 16 10.10 9.35 4.03
C LEU A 16 10.53 8.16 3.16
N PHE A 17 9.71 7.12 3.06
CA PHE A 17 9.90 6.00 2.13
C PHE A 17 8.75 5.96 1.10
N GLN A 18 8.95 5.20 0.02
CA GLN A 18 7.87 4.93 -0.93
C GLN A 18 6.75 4.14 -0.24
N PRO A 19 5.47 4.44 -0.52
CA PRO A 19 4.38 3.66 0.05
C PRO A 19 4.41 2.19 -0.41
N LEU A 20 4.09 1.28 0.51
CA LEU A 20 3.84 -0.13 0.24
C LEU A 20 2.33 -0.37 0.04
N SER A 21 1.96 -1.52 -0.53
CA SER A 21 0.58 -1.83 -0.90
C SER A 21 -0.06 -2.92 -0.04
N CYS A 22 0.73 -3.89 0.43
CA CYS A 22 0.24 -5.13 1.03
C CYS A 22 0.58 -5.28 2.51
N ALA A 23 1.60 -4.60 3.03
CA ALA A 23 2.08 -4.77 4.40
C ALA A 23 0.99 -4.66 5.48
N GLN A 24 0.09 -3.69 5.36
CA GLN A 24 -1.08 -3.59 6.25
C GLN A 24 -2.01 -4.81 6.12
N ALA A 25 -2.37 -5.19 4.90
CA ALA A 25 -3.28 -6.31 4.63
C ALA A 25 -2.69 -7.64 5.11
N ASP A 26 -1.38 -7.78 5.00
CA ASP A 26 -0.61 -8.94 5.48
C ASP A 26 -0.71 -9.09 7.00
N ALA A 27 -0.48 -8.00 7.75
CA ALA A 27 -0.60 -8.00 9.21
C ALA A 27 -2.06 -8.26 9.67
N GLU A 28 -3.04 -7.64 9.01
CA GLU A 28 -4.47 -7.85 9.28
C GLU A 28 -4.86 -9.32 9.07
N ALA A 29 -4.50 -9.90 7.92
CA ALA A 29 -4.87 -11.27 7.57
C ALA A 29 -4.20 -12.30 8.48
N LEU A 30 -2.94 -12.09 8.86
CA LEU A 30 -2.24 -12.97 9.81
C LEU A 30 -2.90 -12.93 11.19
N LYS A 31 -3.23 -11.73 11.69
CA LYS A 31 -3.90 -11.60 12.98
C LYS A 31 -5.29 -12.26 12.96
N ASP A 32 -6.03 -12.13 11.86
CA ASP A 32 -7.35 -12.72 11.73
C ASP A 32 -7.30 -14.26 11.69
N ILE A 33 -6.35 -14.87 10.95
CA ILE A 33 -6.22 -16.34 10.91
C ILE A 33 -5.74 -16.92 12.25
N LEU A 34 -4.84 -16.23 12.96
CA LEU A 34 -4.36 -16.68 14.27
C LEU A 34 -5.49 -16.77 15.30
N VAL A 35 -6.41 -15.81 15.26
CA VAL A 35 -7.59 -15.78 16.13
C VAL A 35 -8.67 -16.77 15.68
N ALA A 36 -8.97 -16.81 14.38
CA ALA A 36 -10.09 -17.59 13.85
C ALA A 36 -9.80 -19.09 13.80
N GLU A 37 -8.57 -19.47 13.46
CA GLU A 37 -8.21 -20.85 13.08
C GLU A 37 -7.10 -21.42 13.97
N ALA A 38 -6.13 -20.60 14.39
CA ALA A 38 -4.96 -21.07 15.15
C ALA A 38 -5.13 -21.06 16.68
N GLY A 39 -6.30 -20.64 17.18
CA GLY A 39 -6.65 -20.73 18.60
C GLY A 39 -6.03 -19.67 19.51
N PHE A 40 -5.49 -18.57 18.96
CA PHE A 40 -5.01 -17.46 19.78
C PHE A 40 -6.20 -16.67 20.36
N LEU A 41 -6.04 -16.19 21.60
CA LEU A 41 -7.07 -15.36 22.22
C LEU A 41 -7.13 -13.98 21.54
N PRO A 42 -8.31 -13.46 21.18
CA PRO A 42 -8.44 -12.14 20.54
C PRO A 42 -7.74 -11.01 21.30
N GLY A 43 -7.75 -11.06 22.65
CA GLY A 43 -7.10 -10.06 23.50
C GLY A 43 -5.57 -10.16 23.56
N HIS A 44 -4.99 -11.25 23.05
CA HIS A 44 -3.54 -11.46 22.98
C HIS A 44 -2.98 -11.27 21.56
N CYS A 45 -3.83 -10.96 20.58
CA CYS A 45 -3.45 -10.68 19.20
C CYS A 45 -3.57 -9.19 18.90
N LEU A 46 -2.44 -8.50 18.93
CA LEU A 46 -2.33 -7.06 18.78
C LEU A 46 -1.96 -6.71 17.34
N LEU A 47 -2.53 -5.62 16.84
CA LEU A 47 -2.38 -5.15 15.48
C LEU A 47 -1.94 -3.68 15.47
N MET A 48 -0.85 -3.37 14.77
CA MET A 48 -0.37 -2.01 14.55
C MET A 48 -0.23 -1.73 13.06
N THR A 49 -1.09 -0.87 12.52
CA THR A 49 -1.11 -0.50 11.10
C THR A 49 -1.55 0.95 10.92
N ASP A 50 -1.51 1.45 9.69
CA ASP A 50 -1.97 2.81 9.35
C ASP A 50 -3.44 3.08 9.72
N THR A 51 -4.24 2.03 9.90
CA THR A 51 -5.68 2.14 10.19
C THR A 51 -6.16 1.17 11.26
N SER A 52 -5.28 0.59 12.08
CA SER A 52 -5.74 -0.23 13.19
C SER A 52 -6.43 0.67 14.23
N PRO A 53 -7.50 0.17 14.87
CA PRO A 53 -8.19 0.93 15.90
C PRO A 53 -7.28 1.07 17.13
N PRO A 54 -7.41 2.19 17.87
CA PRO A 54 -6.65 2.41 19.10
C PRO A 54 -6.89 1.31 20.13
N MET A 55 -5.86 1.02 20.92
CA MET A 55 -5.94 0.07 22.03
C MET A 55 -6.13 0.84 23.33
N GLY A 56 -7.38 0.96 23.77
CA GLY A 56 -7.73 1.82 24.91
C GLY A 56 -7.45 3.28 24.58
N ASP A 57 -6.53 3.90 25.33
CA ASP A 57 -6.13 5.30 25.14
C ASP A 57 -4.82 5.46 24.35
N ARG A 58 -4.30 4.37 23.78
CA ARG A 58 -3.03 4.35 23.03
C ARG A 58 -3.27 4.24 21.52
N SER A 59 -2.48 4.99 20.76
CA SER A 59 -2.48 4.88 19.30
C SER A 59 -1.80 3.58 18.89
N THR A 60 -2.35 2.92 17.87
CA THR A 60 -1.76 1.76 17.23
C THR A 60 -1.09 2.11 15.91
N TYR A 61 -0.94 3.41 15.60
CA TYR A 61 -0.14 3.84 14.46
C TYR A 61 1.32 3.40 14.68
N PRO A 62 1.97 2.75 13.71
CA PRO A 62 3.25 2.04 13.93
C PRO A 62 4.45 2.99 13.92
N THR A 63 4.50 3.90 14.90
CA THR A 63 5.67 4.73 15.18
C THR A 63 6.69 4.00 16.03
N LYS A 64 7.95 4.44 16.02
CA LYS A 64 9.01 3.91 16.88
C LYS A 64 8.57 3.92 18.33
N GLU A 65 8.05 5.05 18.78
CA GLU A 65 7.58 5.24 20.16
C GLU A 65 6.43 4.30 20.49
N ASN A 66 5.39 4.23 19.65
CA ASN A 66 4.22 3.37 19.92
C ASN A 66 4.60 1.89 19.94
N ILE A 67 5.48 1.45 19.03
CA ILE A 67 5.92 0.05 18.97
C ILE A 67 6.72 -0.30 20.23
N LEU A 68 7.70 0.53 20.60
CA LEU A 68 8.53 0.27 21.78
C LEU A 68 7.71 0.33 23.08
N LEU A 69 6.83 1.33 23.23
CA LEU A 69 5.93 1.43 24.39
C LEU A 69 4.99 0.23 24.50
N LEU A 70 4.53 -0.33 23.38
CA LEU A 70 3.72 -1.55 23.41
C LEU A 70 4.51 -2.74 23.95
N LEU A 71 5.73 -2.95 23.43
CA LEU A 71 6.59 -4.04 23.86
C LEU A 71 6.98 -3.92 25.33
N GLU A 72 7.31 -2.71 25.79
CA GLU A 72 7.64 -2.42 27.20
C GLU A 72 6.46 -2.71 28.13
N ASP A 73 5.26 -2.26 27.78
CA ASP A 73 4.04 -2.51 28.55
C ASP A 73 3.75 -4.00 28.71
N LEU A 74 3.84 -4.75 27.61
CA LEU A 74 3.58 -6.18 27.60
C LEU A 74 4.62 -6.93 28.44
N ALA A 75 5.90 -6.58 28.29
CA ALA A 75 6.97 -7.15 29.09
C ALA A 75 6.79 -6.85 30.59
N ALA A 76 6.26 -5.68 30.95
CA ALA A 76 6.07 -5.28 32.35
C ALA A 76 4.81 -5.87 32.99
N THR A 77 3.73 -6.08 32.24
CA THR A 77 2.40 -6.34 32.81
C THR A 77 1.75 -7.65 32.38
N CYS A 78 2.11 -8.19 31.22
CA CYS A 78 1.39 -9.30 30.60
C CYS A 78 2.23 -10.56 30.47
N TRP A 79 3.44 -10.44 29.92
CA TRP A 79 4.28 -11.56 29.57
C TRP A 79 4.85 -12.27 30.80
N GLN A 80 4.83 -13.59 30.75
CA GLN A 80 5.48 -14.46 31.73
C GLN A 80 6.58 -15.27 31.03
N PRO A 81 7.64 -15.67 31.75
CA PRO A 81 8.61 -16.62 31.21
C PRO A 81 7.92 -17.87 30.64
N GLN A 82 8.40 -18.34 29.49
CA GLN A 82 7.84 -19.45 28.71
C GLN A 82 6.53 -19.17 27.96
N ASP A 83 5.98 -17.96 28.00
CA ASP A 83 4.91 -17.56 27.07
C ASP A 83 5.43 -17.60 25.62
N TYR A 84 4.51 -17.82 24.67
CA TYR A 84 4.78 -17.87 23.24
C TYR A 84 4.43 -16.54 22.59
N LEU A 85 5.31 -16.02 21.73
CA LEU A 85 5.09 -14.76 21.01
C LEU A 85 5.33 -14.95 19.51
N TRP A 86 4.33 -14.61 18.70
CA TRP A 86 4.50 -14.35 17.27
C TRP A 86 4.71 -12.85 17.08
N LEU A 87 5.89 -12.44 16.62
CA LEU A 87 6.14 -11.06 16.22
C LEU A 87 6.25 -11.02 14.70
N PHE A 88 5.23 -10.50 14.05
CA PHE A 88 5.18 -10.32 12.60
C PHE A 88 5.39 -8.86 12.24
N PHE A 89 6.34 -8.59 11.35
CA PHE A 89 6.59 -7.26 10.81
C PHE A 89 6.59 -7.31 9.29
N SER A 90 5.72 -6.54 8.66
CA SER A 90 5.73 -6.26 7.22
C SER A 90 5.94 -4.77 6.98
N GLY A 91 6.97 -4.42 6.21
CA GLY A 91 7.43 -3.03 6.06
C GLY A 91 8.87 -2.92 5.55
N TYR A 92 9.52 -1.79 5.77
CA TYR A 92 10.93 -1.59 5.38
C TYR A 92 11.93 -2.08 6.43
N GLY A 93 12.96 -2.78 5.96
CA GLY A 93 14.20 -3.03 6.69
C GLY A 93 15.37 -2.29 6.04
N VAL A 94 16.31 -1.80 6.85
CA VAL A 94 17.52 -1.09 6.41
C VAL A 94 18.74 -1.60 7.17
N ASN A 95 19.84 -1.84 6.46
CA ASN A 95 21.15 -2.03 7.07
C ASN A 95 21.87 -0.68 7.12
N TYR A 96 22.44 -0.33 8.26
CA TYR A 96 23.28 0.86 8.40
C TYR A 96 24.55 0.49 9.15
N LYS A 97 25.71 0.57 8.47
CA LYS A 97 27.03 0.24 9.03
C LYS A 97 27.09 -1.17 9.66
N GLY A 98 26.51 -2.17 8.98
CA GLY A 98 26.53 -3.56 9.43
C GLY A 98 25.54 -3.88 10.55
N LYS A 99 24.57 -3.00 10.79
CA LYS A 99 23.49 -3.21 11.75
C LYS A 99 22.14 -3.17 11.08
N ASP A 100 21.26 -4.12 11.39
CA ASP A 100 19.93 -4.21 10.82
C ASP A 100 18.87 -3.47 11.67
N TYR A 101 18.01 -2.72 10.97
CA TYR A 101 16.93 -1.94 11.56
C TYR A 101 15.60 -2.23 10.86
N LEU A 102 14.52 -2.31 11.63
CA LEU A 102 13.15 -2.18 11.12
C LEU A 102 12.79 -0.69 11.08
N MET A 103 12.17 -0.24 10.00
CA MET A 103 11.78 1.16 9.84
C MET A 103 10.30 1.36 10.23
N PRO A 104 10.02 2.17 11.27
CA PRO A 104 8.67 2.62 11.62
C PRO A 104 8.12 3.63 10.61
N ALA A 105 6.85 4.00 10.73
CA ALA A 105 6.16 4.84 9.75
C ALA A 105 6.81 6.23 9.53
N GLU A 106 7.40 6.82 10.58
CA GLU A 106 8.18 8.06 10.57
C GLU A 106 9.69 7.87 10.34
N GLY A 107 10.12 6.64 10.04
CA GLY A 107 11.51 6.30 9.80
C GLY A 107 12.16 7.20 8.75
N ASN A 108 13.39 7.65 9.01
CA ASN A 108 14.17 8.48 8.11
C ASN A 108 15.38 7.70 7.57
N PRO A 109 15.49 7.47 6.25
CA PRO A 109 16.62 6.75 5.66
C PRO A 109 17.98 7.45 5.85
N GLU A 110 18.01 8.75 6.17
CA GLU A 110 19.24 9.50 6.45
C GLU A 110 19.64 9.45 7.94
N LEU A 111 18.71 9.07 8.83
CA LEU A 111 18.89 9.03 10.29
C LEU A 111 18.43 7.67 10.84
N VAL A 112 18.95 6.60 10.26
CA VAL A 112 18.54 5.21 10.57
C VAL A 112 18.74 4.86 12.04
N PRO A 113 19.90 5.12 12.68
CA PRO A 113 20.08 4.78 14.10
C PRO A 113 19.10 5.51 15.04
N GLU A 114 18.74 6.75 14.71
CA GLU A 114 17.85 7.57 15.52
C GLU A 114 16.38 7.19 15.34
N THR A 115 15.97 6.87 14.11
CA THR A 115 14.55 6.69 13.74
C THR A 115 14.12 5.23 13.53
N GLY A 116 15.07 4.32 13.29
CA GLY A 116 14.82 2.89 13.16
C GLY A 116 14.78 2.14 14.51
N ILE A 117 14.27 0.91 14.49
CA ILE A 117 14.31 -0.03 15.62
C ILE A 117 15.41 -1.05 15.33
N GLU A 118 16.50 -1.01 16.11
CA GLU A 118 17.63 -1.94 15.96
C GLU A 118 17.20 -3.37 16.30
N LEU A 119 17.32 -4.28 15.33
CA LEU A 119 16.89 -5.67 15.47
C LEU A 119 17.66 -6.39 16.57
N ARG A 120 18.96 -6.11 16.73
CA ARG A 120 19.78 -6.68 17.80
C ARG A 120 19.22 -6.39 19.19
N SER A 121 18.95 -5.12 19.47
CA SER A 121 18.41 -4.68 20.76
C SER A 121 17.02 -5.28 21.02
N LEU A 122 16.18 -5.37 19.99
CA LEU A 122 14.86 -6.01 20.07
C LEU A 122 14.97 -7.50 20.41
N MET A 123 15.76 -8.27 19.65
CA MET A 123 15.91 -9.71 19.84
C MET A 123 16.51 -10.07 21.20
N GLN A 124 17.51 -9.31 21.66
CA GLN A 124 18.08 -9.47 23.00
C GLN A 124 17.04 -9.21 24.09
N SER A 125 16.20 -8.18 23.93
CA SER A 125 15.13 -7.88 24.90
C SER A 125 14.10 -9.00 24.97
N LEU A 126 13.73 -9.57 23.82
CA LEU A 126 12.81 -10.71 23.74
C LEU A 126 13.39 -11.98 24.39
N GLN A 127 14.68 -12.25 24.19
CA GLN A 127 15.38 -13.37 24.83
C GLN A 127 15.46 -13.18 26.36
N MET A 128 15.76 -11.97 26.82
CA MET A 128 15.82 -11.63 28.24
C MET A 128 14.46 -11.79 28.94
N ALA A 129 13.35 -11.58 28.22
CA ALA A 129 11.99 -11.87 28.71
C ALA A 129 11.67 -13.37 28.83
N GLN A 130 12.60 -14.26 28.40
CA GLN A 130 12.46 -15.72 28.42
C GLN A 130 11.22 -16.22 27.66
N LEU A 131 10.87 -15.54 26.56
CA LEU A 131 9.77 -15.89 25.69
C LEU A 131 10.18 -16.94 24.66
N ASN A 132 9.22 -17.78 24.30
CA ASN A 132 9.30 -18.65 23.13
C ASN A 132 8.83 -17.85 21.90
N VAL A 133 9.76 -17.16 21.24
CA VAL A 133 9.45 -16.25 20.11
C VAL A 133 9.52 -16.95 18.76
N LEU A 134 8.58 -16.61 17.87
CA LEU A 134 8.69 -16.77 16.42
C LEU A 134 8.67 -15.38 15.79
N LEU A 135 9.78 -14.98 15.20
CA LEU A 135 9.94 -13.70 14.48
C LEU A 135 9.69 -13.93 12.99
N LEU A 136 8.72 -13.21 12.42
CA LEU A 136 8.36 -13.28 11.00
C LEU A 136 8.61 -11.91 10.37
N LEU A 137 9.58 -11.83 9.46
CA LEU A 137 10.04 -10.59 8.86
C LEU A 137 9.72 -10.57 7.36
N ASP A 138 8.60 -9.96 7.00
CA ASP A 138 8.24 -9.67 5.60
C ASP A 138 8.76 -8.29 5.19
N ILE A 139 10.08 -8.18 5.07
CA ILE A 139 10.74 -6.88 4.90
C ILE A 139 11.03 -6.56 3.43
N ASN A 140 10.50 -5.44 2.97
CA ASN A 140 10.99 -4.76 1.77
C ASN A 140 12.31 -4.05 2.10
N ARG A 141 13.22 -4.03 1.15
CA ARG A 141 14.61 -3.62 1.36
C ARG A 141 14.80 -2.28 0.68
N ALA A 142 14.88 -1.20 1.48
CA ALA A 142 15.08 0.12 0.93
C ALA A 142 16.54 0.28 0.50
N PHE A 143 16.77 0.66 -0.76
CA PHE A 143 18.10 1.00 -1.23
C PHE A 143 18.55 2.34 -0.62
N GLY A 144 19.42 2.28 0.39
CA GLY A 144 20.25 3.41 0.80
C GLY A 144 21.42 3.58 -0.18
N THR A 145 21.82 4.83 -0.40
CA THR A 145 22.92 5.23 -1.29
C THR A 145 24.23 4.48 -1.01
N GLN A 146 24.77 3.78 -2.02
CA GLN A 146 26.15 3.28 -2.16
C GLN A 146 26.87 2.84 -0.87
N ALA A 147 26.89 1.52 -0.61
CA ALA A 147 27.89 0.74 0.15
C ALA A 147 27.41 -0.04 1.40
N ASP A 148 26.12 -0.04 1.76
CA ASP A 148 25.64 -0.84 2.89
C ASP A 148 25.35 -2.31 2.50
N ALA A 149 25.61 -3.22 3.45
CA ALA A 149 25.39 -4.65 3.30
C ALA A 149 23.90 -4.99 3.14
N PRO A 150 23.56 -6.14 2.55
CA PRO A 150 22.18 -6.61 2.52
C PRO A 150 21.57 -6.71 3.93
N VAL A 151 20.43 -6.06 4.19
CA VAL A 151 19.68 -6.20 5.45
C VAL A 151 19.28 -7.67 5.70
N GLY A 152 19.60 -8.19 6.87
CA GLY A 152 19.24 -9.54 7.30
C GLY A 152 20.44 -10.42 7.63
N GLU A 153 21.65 -10.16 7.11
CA GLU A 153 22.84 -10.96 7.43
C GLU A 153 23.13 -10.96 8.95
N GLU A 154 23.18 -9.78 9.57
CA GLU A 154 23.40 -9.65 11.02
C GLU A 154 22.28 -10.37 11.80
N THR A 155 21.04 -10.20 11.35
CA THR A 155 19.88 -10.76 12.04
C THR A 155 19.83 -12.28 11.95
N ILE A 156 20.28 -12.89 10.84
CA ILE A 156 20.41 -14.35 10.70
C ILE A 156 21.46 -14.89 11.68
N GLU A 157 22.63 -14.26 11.74
CA GLU A 157 23.69 -14.64 12.69
C GLU A 157 23.18 -14.54 14.13
N LEU A 158 22.48 -13.45 14.45
CA LEU A 158 21.92 -13.22 15.77
C LEU A 158 20.80 -14.23 16.12
N ALA A 159 19.92 -14.57 15.18
CA ALA A 159 18.88 -15.57 15.40
C ALA A 159 19.48 -16.94 15.79
N GLN A 160 20.60 -17.31 15.16
CA GLN A 160 21.35 -18.51 15.49
C GLN A 160 22.01 -18.41 16.88
N GLU A 161 22.69 -17.29 17.16
CA GLU A 161 23.36 -17.05 18.45
C GLU A 161 22.38 -17.10 19.63
N LEU A 162 21.21 -16.49 19.47
CA LEU A 162 20.22 -16.37 20.54
C LEU A 162 19.25 -17.57 20.62
N GLU A 163 19.37 -18.55 19.71
CA GLU A 163 18.40 -19.64 19.50
C GLU A 163 16.95 -19.14 19.36
N LEU A 164 16.75 -18.10 18.54
CA LEU A 164 15.43 -17.50 18.28
C LEU A 164 14.89 -17.93 16.92
N ALA A 165 13.71 -18.55 16.90
CA ALA A 165 13.04 -18.93 15.66
C ALA A 165 12.72 -17.69 14.83
N THR A 166 13.29 -17.61 13.62
CA THR A 166 13.17 -16.43 12.75
C THR A 166 12.94 -16.86 11.31
N ILE A 167 11.98 -16.23 10.63
CA ILE A 167 11.67 -16.47 9.22
C ILE A 167 11.65 -15.15 8.48
N PHE A 168 12.45 -15.03 7.43
CA PHE A 168 12.44 -13.92 6.48
C PHE A 168 11.64 -14.29 5.22
N SER A 169 10.97 -13.30 4.64
CA SER A 169 10.25 -13.47 3.37
C SER A 169 11.15 -13.81 2.17
N CYS A 170 12.43 -13.43 2.22
CA CYS A 170 13.43 -13.75 1.21
C CYS A 170 14.86 -13.85 1.78
N GLN A 171 15.79 -14.40 1.00
CA GLN A 171 17.22 -14.41 1.33
C GLN A 171 17.83 -12.99 1.30
N PRO A 172 18.96 -12.75 1.99
CA PRO A 172 19.64 -11.45 1.99
C PRO A 172 20.09 -10.94 0.62
N GLU A 173 20.14 -11.74 -0.44
CA GLU A 173 20.49 -11.25 -1.79
C GLU A 173 19.25 -10.99 -2.66
N GLN A 174 18.06 -11.24 -2.12
CA GLN A 174 16.77 -11.17 -2.81
C GLN A 174 15.92 -10.00 -2.30
N PHE A 175 14.76 -9.81 -2.94
CA PHE A 175 13.76 -8.80 -2.58
C PHE A 175 12.45 -9.48 -2.22
N SER A 176 11.77 -8.97 -1.19
CA SER A 176 10.37 -9.33 -0.94
C SER A 176 9.47 -8.56 -1.91
N HIS A 177 8.52 -9.26 -2.52
CA HIS A 177 7.62 -8.69 -3.51
C HIS A 177 6.16 -8.72 -3.06
N GLU A 178 5.44 -7.65 -3.40
CA GLU A 178 4.00 -7.51 -3.18
C GLU A 178 3.21 -7.91 -4.44
N SER A 179 2.03 -8.50 -4.25
CA SER A 179 1.11 -8.84 -5.33
C SER A 179 -0.27 -8.21 -5.10
N SER A 180 -0.61 -7.26 -5.98
CA SER A 180 -1.96 -6.66 -6.01
C SER A 180 -3.04 -7.68 -6.35
N GLU A 181 -2.72 -8.72 -7.11
CA GLU A 181 -3.65 -9.80 -7.48
C GLU A 181 -4.00 -10.69 -6.29
N LEU A 182 -2.99 -11.01 -5.45
CA LEU A 182 -3.19 -11.80 -4.24
C LEU A 182 -3.73 -10.95 -3.08
N GLY A 183 -3.59 -9.62 -3.17
CA GLY A 183 -3.88 -8.69 -2.08
C GLY A 183 -2.86 -8.75 -0.93
N HIS A 184 -1.76 -9.48 -1.13
CA HIS A 184 -0.76 -9.83 -0.12
C HIS A 184 0.66 -9.89 -0.71
N GLY A 185 1.68 -9.81 0.16
CA GLY A 185 3.03 -10.25 -0.20
C GLY A 185 3.07 -11.75 -0.54
N PHE A 186 3.97 -12.19 -1.44
CA PHE A 186 4.05 -13.61 -1.81
C PHE A 186 4.36 -14.53 -0.62
N PHE A 187 5.21 -14.04 0.29
CA PHE A 187 5.53 -14.74 1.53
C PHE A 187 4.29 -14.86 2.41
N THR A 188 3.61 -13.75 2.68
CA THR A 188 2.41 -13.75 3.51
C THR A 188 1.29 -14.60 2.90
N ALA A 189 1.08 -14.55 1.58
CA ALA A 189 0.11 -15.40 0.90
C ALA A 189 0.38 -16.90 1.14
N ALA A 190 1.64 -17.33 1.00
CA ALA A 190 2.02 -18.72 1.26
C ALA A 190 1.92 -19.09 2.75
N LEU A 191 2.27 -18.17 3.66
CA LEU A 191 2.16 -18.37 5.11
C LEU A 191 0.70 -18.57 5.54
N LEU A 192 -0.20 -17.73 5.05
CA LEU A 192 -1.64 -17.85 5.31
C LEU A 192 -2.17 -19.18 4.79
N GLU A 193 -1.75 -19.62 3.59
CA GLU A 193 -2.14 -20.91 3.04
C GLU A 193 -1.58 -22.09 3.85
N ALA A 194 -0.33 -22.01 4.30
CA ALA A 194 0.30 -23.03 5.16
C ALA A 194 -0.51 -23.23 6.45
N LEU A 195 -0.94 -22.13 7.08
CA LEU A 195 -1.77 -22.16 8.28
C LEU A 195 -3.14 -22.80 8.02
N ARG A 196 -3.83 -22.43 6.93
CA ARG A 196 -5.14 -23.00 6.58
C ARG A 196 -5.09 -24.49 6.23
N SER A 197 -3.99 -24.91 5.59
CA SER A 197 -3.80 -26.29 5.12
C SER A 197 -3.26 -27.23 6.20
N GLY A 198 -2.98 -26.72 7.41
CA GLY A 198 -2.36 -27.50 8.49
C GLY A 198 -0.86 -27.74 8.32
N ASN A 199 -0.23 -27.20 7.27
CA ASN A 199 1.22 -27.20 7.08
C ASN A 199 1.92 -26.11 7.93
N GLY A 200 1.17 -25.39 8.76
CA GLY A 200 1.66 -24.36 9.68
C GLY A 200 1.78 -24.80 11.15
N ASN A 201 1.63 -26.10 11.44
CA ASN A 201 1.52 -26.61 12.81
C ASN A 201 2.86 -26.59 13.59
N ASN A 202 3.99 -26.68 12.90
CA ASN A 202 5.31 -26.59 13.48
C ASN A 202 6.30 -25.92 12.52
N LEU A 203 7.50 -25.56 13.02
CA LEU A 203 8.49 -24.82 12.23
C LEU A 203 9.03 -25.60 11.03
N ALA A 204 9.18 -26.93 11.14
CA ALA A 204 9.70 -27.75 10.05
C ALA A 204 8.68 -27.90 8.90
N ASP A 205 7.39 -28.00 9.24
CA ASP A 205 6.31 -28.00 8.25
C ASP A 205 6.23 -26.64 7.54
N LEU A 206 6.32 -25.55 8.31
CA LEU A 206 6.36 -24.19 7.75
C LEU A 206 7.56 -23.99 6.83
N GLU A 207 8.77 -24.40 7.25
CA GLU A 207 9.97 -24.33 6.41
C GLU A 207 9.75 -25.09 5.10
N SER A 208 9.35 -26.36 5.18
CA SER A 208 9.13 -27.22 4.01
C SER A 208 8.10 -26.63 3.05
N TYR A 209 7.00 -26.11 3.59
CA TYR A 209 5.92 -25.52 2.78
C TYR A 209 6.36 -24.20 2.15
N LEU A 210 6.90 -23.28 2.93
CA LEU A 210 7.29 -21.94 2.47
C LEU A 210 8.43 -22.00 1.45
N SER A 211 9.44 -22.83 1.68
CA SER A 211 10.55 -23.03 0.74
C SER A 211 10.10 -23.63 -0.60
N LEU A 212 8.96 -24.34 -0.63
CA LEU A 212 8.39 -24.89 -1.85
C LEU A 212 7.45 -23.91 -2.55
N VAL A 213 6.53 -23.30 -1.81
CA VAL A 213 5.38 -22.58 -2.36
C VAL A 213 5.74 -21.15 -2.72
N VAL A 214 6.56 -20.47 -1.93
CA VAL A 214 6.91 -19.07 -2.19
C VAL A 214 7.61 -18.91 -3.56
N PRO A 215 8.66 -19.69 -3.91
CA PRO A 215 9.26 -19.62 -5.24
C PRO A 215 8.28 -19.94 -6.39
N LYS A 216 7.40 -20.92 -6.18
CA LYS A 216 6.38 -21.31 -7.17
C LYS A 216 5.36 -20.20 -7.41
N LEU A 217 4.90 -19.53 -6.36
CA LEU A 217 4.01 -18.38 -6.48
C LEU A 217 4.69 -17.24 -7.25
N CYS A 218 5.96 -16.93 -6.96
CA CYS A 218 6.68 -15.92 -7.73
C CYS A 218 6.75 -16.28 -9.22
N GLN A 219 7.06 -17.53 -9.56
CA GLN A 219 7.09 -18.00 -10.95
C GLN A 219 5.73 -17.90 -11.63
N HIS A 220 4.67 -18.33 -10.95
CA HIS A 220 3.30 -18.28 -11.46
C HIS A 220 2.86 -16.84 -11.80
N HIS A 221 3.26 -15.87 -10.98
CA HIS A 221 2.96 -14.45 -11.18
C HIS A 221 4.06 -13.69 -11.93
N TRP A 222 5.02 -14.39 -12.55
CA TRP A 222 6.09 -13.80 -13.36
C TRP A 222 6.88 -12.71 -12.61
N ARG A 223 7.20 -12.97 -11.35
CA ARG A 223 8.03 -12.11 -10.50
C ARG A 223 9.40 -12.75 -10.23
N PRO A 224 10.43 -11.94 -9.91
CA PRO A 224 11.71 -12.48 -9.47
C PRO A 224 11.51 -13.48 -8.33
N ILE A 225 12.27 -14.57 -8.36
CA ILE A 225 12.15 -15.63 -7.37
C ILE A 225 12.61 -15.10 -6.02
N GLN A 226 11.77 -15.29 -5.01
CA GLN A 226 12.12 -15.10 -3.61
C GLN A 226 12.13 -16.46 -2.89
N ASN A 227 13.15 -16.70 -2.07
CA ASN A 227 13.31 -17.90 -1.27
C ASN A 227 13.36 -17.48 0.19
N PRO A 228 12.41 -17.90 1.03
CA PRO A 228 12.44 -17.58 2.45
C PRO A 228 13.75 -18.04 3.11
N ALA A 229 14.23 -17.29 4.11
CA ALA A 229 15.31 -17.73 5.00
C ALA A 229 14.73 -18.11 6.36
N ILE A 230 14.93 -19.35 6.79
CA ILE A 230 14.37 -19.88 8.03
C ILE A 230 15.51 -20.25 8.98
N ILE A 231 15.39 -19.82 10.23
CA ILE A 231 16.28 -20.17 11.33
C ILE A 231 15.43 -20.91 12.36
N ILE A 232 15.68 -22.21 12.50
CA ILE A 232 15.03 -23.08 13.48
C ILE A 232 15.98 -23.29 14.65
N PRO A 233 15.56 -23.00 15.89
CA PRO A 233 16.40 -23.23 17.07
C PRO A 233 16.58 -24.72 17.36
N SER A 234 17.67 -25.07 18.04
CA SER A 234 17.99 -26.45 18.42
C SER A 234 16.90 -27.10 19.28
N LYS A 235 16.21 -26.30 20.10
CA LYS A 235 15.14 -26.75 20.98
C LYS A 235 13.80 -26.77 20.22
N PRO A 236 13.08 -27.91 20.18
CA PRO A 236 11.75 -27.96 19.58
C PRO A 236 10.81 -27.00 20.28
N GLN A 237 10.14 -26.15 19.50
CA GLN A 237 9.21 -25.14 20.00
C GLN A 237 7.82 -25.39 19.44
N VAL A 238 6.82 -25.40 20.34
CA VAL A 238 5.41 -25.39 19.93
C VAL A 238 5.09 -23.98 19.47
N ILE A 239 4.61 -23.81 18.24
CA ILE A 239 4.32 -22.47 17.71
C ILE A 239 2.82 -22.13 17.75
N LEU A 240 1.94 -23.13 17.90
CA LEU A 240 0.49 -22.95 17.98
C LEU A 240 -0.11 -23.59 19.25
N PRO A 241 -1.18 -23.00 19.82
CA PRO A 241 -1.98 -23.64 20.85
C PRO A 241 -2.48 -25.03 20.45
N LYS A 242 -2.53 -25.97 21.41
CA LYS A 242 -3.22 -27.25 21.19
C LYS A 242 -4.72 -26.99 21.20
N LEU A 243 -5.36 -27.04 20.02
CA LEU A 243 -6.80 -27.00 19.89
C LEU A 243 -7.39 -28.26 20.55
N ALA A 244 -8.15 -28.09 21.64
CA ALA A 244 -8.91 -29.16 22.25
C ALA A 244 -10.18 -29.40 21.41
N ILE A 245 -10.08 -30.24 20.39
CA ILE A 245 -11.26 -30.70 19.62
C ILE A 245 -11.25 -32.23 19.62
N GLY A 246 -12.35 -32.78 20.16
CA GLY A 246 -12.64 -34.21 20.14
C GLY A 246 -12.75 -34.74 18.72
N SER A 247 -12.50 -36.05 18.60
CA SER A 247 -12.62 -36.89 17.42
C SER A 247 -13.76 -36.50 16.45
N ASP A 248 -13.44 -36.65 15.16
CA ASP A 248 -14.32 -36.68 13.98
C ASP A 248 -14.55 -35.36 13.24
N PHE A 249 -13.52 -34.86 12.56
CA PHE A 249 -13.68 -34.30 11.23
C PHE A 249 -12.55 -34.82 10.33
N GLN A 250 -12.89 -35.72 9.40
CA GLN A 250 -12.00 -36.03 8.29
C GLN A 250 -11.83 -34.77 7.44
N SER A 251 -10.58 -34.38 7.26
CA SER A 251 -10.13 -33.33 6.38
C SER A 251 -10.45 -33.68 4.93
N GLU A 252 -11.50 -33.07 4.37
CA GLU A 252 -11.59 -32.89 2.92
C GLU A 252 -10.52 -31.86 2.53
N ALA A 253 -9.40 -32.36 2.03
CA ALA A 253 -8.43 -31.54 1.32
C ALA A 253 -9.16 -30.82 0.19
N VAL A 254 -9.20 -29.49 0.23
CA VAL A 254 -9.51 -28.68 -0.95
C VAL A 254 -8.32 -28.81 -1.88
N ILE A 255 -8.30 -29.90 -2.65
CA ILE A 255 -7.42 -30.10 -3.78
C ILE A 255 -7.87 -29.07 -4.83
N TYR A 256 -7.07 -28.05 -5.06
CA TYR A 256 -7.19 -27.29 -6.30
C TYR A 256 -7.04 -28.29 -7.46
N PRO A 257 -7.99 -28.36 -8.41
CA PRO A 257 -7.84 -29.23 -9.56
C PRO A 257 -6.56 -28.84 -10.31
N GLU A 258 -5.69 -29.82 -10.60
CA GLU A 258 -4.49 -29.64 -11.44
C GLU A 258 -4.81 -28.99 -12.80
N GLU A 259 -6.08 -28.95 -13.21
CA GLU A 259 -6.57 -28.31 -14.43
C GLU A 259 -6.38 -26.78 -14.45
N SER A 260 -6.21 -26.12 -13.30
CA SER A 260 -5.85 -24.69 -13.25
C SER A 260 -4.40 -24.42 -13.66
N PHE A 261 -3.54 -25.44 -13.70
CA PHE A 261 -2.13 -25.34 -14.07
C PHE A 261 -1.82 -25.91 -15.48
N ALA A 262 -2.83 -26.41 -16.19
CA ALA A 262 -2.64 -27.15 -17.45
C ALA A 262 -3.07 -26.41 -18.74
N ILE A 263 -3.14 -25.07 -18.75
CA ILE A 263 -3.45 -24.30 -19.98
C ILE A 263 -2.20 -23.72 -20.67
N ALA A 264 -1.00 -23.85 -20.08
CA ALA A 264 0.22 -23.23 -20.61
C ALA A 264 1.25 -24.20 -21.24
N LEU A 265 0.84 -25.41 -21.67
CA LEU A 265 1.71 -26.35 -22.40
C LEU A 265 1.07 -26.83 -23.71
N ALA A 266 0.74 -25.90 -24.59
CA ALA A 266 0.58 -26.19 -26.02
C ALA A 266 0.71 -24.90 -26.84
N ALA A 267 1.94 -24.39 -27.00
CA ALA A 267 2.25 -23.59 -28.17
C ALA A 267 2.46 -24.56 -29.35
N PRO A 268 1.73 -24.45 -30.48
CA PRO A 268 2.06 -25.23 -31.66
C PRO A 268 3.40 -24.72 -32.23
N PRO A 269 4.26 -25.60 -32.76
CA PRO A 269 5.54 -25.18 -33.34
C PRO A 269 5.29 -24.34 -34.60
N LEU A 270 6.16 -23.35 -34.81
CA LEU A 270 6.25 -22.53 -36.01
C LEU A 270 6.39 -23.42 -37.26
N GLY A 271 5.40 -23.37 -38.15
CA GLY A 271 5.45 -23.92 -39.50
C GLY A 271 5.40 -22.81 -40.55
N ASP A 272 6.21 -22.97 -41.59
CA ASP A 272 6.40 -22.09 -42.75
C ASP A 272 5.10 -21.70 -43.49
N PRO A 273 5.08 -20.59 -44.27
CA PRO A 273 3.85 -19.96 -44.74
C PRO A 273 3.16 -20.73 -45.87
N PRO A 274 1.82 -20.75 -45.97
CA PRO A 274 1.14 -21.53 -47.00
C PRO A 274 1.01 -20.76 -48.31
N GLN A 275 1.41 -21.43 -49.41
CA GLN A 275 0.94 -21.15 -50.75
C GLN A 275 -0.52 -21.60 -50.92
N ASN A 276 -1.22 -20.81 -51.72
CA ASN A 276 -2.64 -20.87 -52.02
C ASN A 276 -2.98 -22.02 -53.00
N GLN A 277 -4.09 -22.73 -52.74
CA GLN A 277 -4.93 -23.61 -53.61
C GLN A 277 -5.44 -24.77 -52.73
N GLY A 278 -6.71 -25.17 -52.67
CA GLY A 278 -7.94 -24.77 -53.32
C GLY A 278 -8.96 -25.89 -53.04
N LYS A 279 -10.24 -25.51 -52.90
CA LYS A 279 -11.45 -26.32 -53.11
C LYS A 279 -11.88 -27.45 -52.13
N TRP A 280 -13.15 -27.26 -51.67
CA TRP A 280 -14.25 -28.22 -51.43
C TRP A 280 -14.07 -29.18 -50.26
N GLY A 281 -15.05 -29.50 -49.40
CA GLY A 281 -16.49 -29.24 -49.31
C GLY A 281 -17.09 -30.28 -48.33
N GLU A 282 -18.21 -29.91 -47.67
CA GLU A 282 -19.18 -30.77 -46.93
C GLU A 282 -18.65 -31.50 -45.65
N THR A 283 -19.37 -31.66 -44.53
CA THR A 283 -20.80 -31.98 -44.32
C THR A 283 -21.27 -31.58 -42.89
N THR A 284 -22.56 -31.31 -42.81
CA THR A 284 -23.50 -30.89 -41.75
C THR A 284 -23.73 -31.89 -40.60
N ILE A 285 -24.15 -31.42 -39.39
CA ILE A 285 -25.36 -31.91 -38.65
C ILE A 285 -26.02 -30.78 -37.80
N ASN A 286 -27.26 -30.46 -38.20
CA ASN A 286 -28.48 -29.96 -37.50
C ASN A 286 -28.46 -29.42 -36.05
N SER A 287 -29.18 -28.30 -35.83
CA SER A 287 -30.63 -28.35 -35.51
C SER A 287 -31.37 -26.99 -35.45
N LYS A 288 -32.63 -27.03 -35.92
CA LYS A 288 -33.82 -26.20 -35.63
C LYS A 288 -34.00 -24.77 -36.22
N VAL A 289 -34.52 -24.77 -37.45
CA VAL A 289 -35.84 -24.25 -37.90
C VAL A 289 -36.40 -22.97 -37.24
N GLN A 290 -36.48 -21.88 -38.01
CA GLN A 290 -37.75 -21.18 -38.25
C GLN A 290 -37.75 -20.41 -39.59
N LYS A 291 -38.91 -20.42 -40.23
CA LYS A 291 -39.24 -20.02 -41.62
C LYS A 291 -39.23 -18.51 -41.84
N SER A 292 -38.75 -18.06 -43.01
CA SER A 292 -39.58 -17.28 -43.95
C SER A 292 -38.97 -17.25 -45.37
N ASN A 293 -39.79 -17.67 -46.34
CA ASN A 293 -39.66 -17.35 -47.77
C ASN A 293 -39.80 -15.82 -47.95
N GLY A 294 -39.25 -15.16 -48.96
CA GLY A 294 -38.53 -15.61 -50.15
C GLY A 294 -38.48 -14.49 -51.20
N LYS A 295 -37.83 -14.83 -52.32
CA LYS A 295 -37.79 -14.19 -53.66
C LYS A 295 -37.12 -12.81 -53.76
N GLN A 296 -35.91 -12.74 -54.33
CA GLN A 296 -35.55 -12.75 -55.77
C GLN A 296 -36.10 -11.56 -56.57
N ILE A 297 -35.16 -10.78 -57.14
CA ILE A 297 -34.96 -10.36 -58.56
C ILE A 297 -33.91 -9.23 -58.46
N GLN A 298 -32.62 -9.45 -58.76
CA GLN A 298 -31.95 -9.68 -60.04
C GLN A 298 -31.88 -8.45 -60.95
N GLN A 299 -30.61 -8.00 -61.15
CA GLN A 299 -30.05 -7.29 -62.31
C GLN A 299 -30.59 -5.88 -62.57
N SER A 300 -29.89 -4.91 -63.14
CA SER A 300 -28.55 -4.67 -63.71
C SER A 300 -28.77 -3.25 -64.27
N ALA A 301 -27.97 -2.21 -64.05
CA ALA A 301 -26.62 -1.97 -64.54
C ALA A 301 -26.61 -0.50 -65.00
N THR A 302 -25.46 0.15 -64.80
CA THR A 302 -24.85 1.19 -65.64
C THR A 302 -25.58 2.52 -65.89
N GLY A 303 -24.93 3.60 -65.46
CA GLY A 303 -24.36 4.53 -66.45
C GLY A 303 -24.43 6.02 -66.13
N LEU A 304 -23.24 6.64 -66.21
CA LEU A 304 -22.93 8.04 -66.56
C LEU A 304 -23.15 9.11 -65.46
N VAL A 305 -22.06 9.61 -64.86
CA VAL A 305 -21.17 10.70 -65.34
C VAL A 305 -21.87 12.06 -65.32
N SER A 306 -21.40 12.95 -64.44
CA SER A 306 -21.23 14.41 -64.66
C SER A 306 -20.55 15.06 -63.44
N GLN A 307 -19.25 15.36 -63.57
CA GLN A 307 -18.65 16.61 -63.07
C GLN A 307 -18.85 17.70 -64.15
N PRO A 308 -18.56 19.01 -63.98
CA PRO A 308 -17.74 19.66 -62.95
C PRO A 308 -18.30 21.01 -62.42
N ALA A 309 -17.64 21.62 -61.43
CA ALA A 309 -17.35 23.07 -61.42
C ALA A 309 -16.40 23.43 -60.26
N GLU A 310 -15.28 24.04 -60.65
CA GLU A 310 -14.26 24.66 -59.79
C GLU A 310 -14.76 25.99 -59.20
N THR A 311 -14.27 26.36 -58.02
CA THR A 311 -13.94 27.76 -57.73
C THR A 311 -12.81 27.84 -56.69
N SER A 312 -11.92 28.79 -56.92
CA SER A 312 -10.58 28.93 -56.37
C SER A 312 -10.44 30.07 -55.34
N ILE A 313 -9.24 30.12 -54.74
CA ILE A 313 -8.52 31.26 -54.13
C ILE A 313 -8.58 31.38 -52.58
N GLY A 314 -7.38 31.39 -51.97
CA GLY A 314 -7.15 31.98 -50.65
C GLY A 314 -5.88 31.51 -49.91
N MET A 315 -4.71 32.04 -50.30
CA MET A 315 -3.39 31.83 -49.66
C MET A 315 -3.36 32.21 -48.16
N ASN A 316 -2.58 31.47 -47.36
CA ASN A 316 -1.60 32.10 -46.47
C ASN A 316 -0.45 31.15 -46.11
N THR A 317 0.72 31.47 -46.64
CA THR A 317 2.06 30.92 -46.36
C THR A 317 2.67 31.53 -45.11
N LYS A 318 3.40 30.74 -44.31
CA LYS A 318 4.68 31.13 -43.67
C LYS A 318 5.49 29.87 -43.31
N GLY A 319 6.63 29.70 -43.99
CA GLY A 319 7.69 28.72 -43.67
C GLY A 319 8.48 29.16 -42.42
N ARG A 320 8.96 28.20 -41.60
CA ARG A 320 10.20 27.41 -41.72
C ARG A 320 11.39 28.12 -41.07
N PHE A 321 11.97 27.52 -40.02
CA PHE A 321 13.41 27.58 -39.73
C PHE A 321 13.87 26.31 -38.97
N ILE A 322 14.94 25.70 -39.49
CA ILE A 322 15.78 24.62 -38.92
C ILE A 322 17.14 25.27 -38.60
N PRO A 323 17.89 24.78 -37.60
CA PRO A 323 19.26 24.36 -37.93
C PRO A 323 19.64 22.98 -37.37
N ASN A 324 20.71 22.47 -37.97
CA ASN A 324 21.21 21.10 -38.02
C ASN A 324 22.28 20.81 -36.94
N SER A 325 22.39 19.53 -36.60
CA SER A 325 23.55 18.73 -36.11
C SER A 325 24.93 19.36 -35.85
N SER A 326 25.65 18.88 -34.81
CA SER A 326 27.04 18.33 -34.87
C SER A 326 27.58 17.77 -33.53
N GLN A 327 28.01 16.49 -33.57
CA GLN A 327 29.24 15.86 -33.03
C GLN A 327 29.62 15.81 -31.53
N VAL A 328 29.64 14.56 -31.03
CA VAL A 328 30.74 13.80 -30.38
C VAL A 328 31.97 14.56 -29.88
N ASN A 329 32.30 14.41 -28.59
CA ASN A 329 33.67 14.18 -28.12
C ASN A 329 33.72 13.52 -26.74
N VAL A 330 34.51 12.45 -26.65
CA VAL A 330 34.98 11.77 -25.43
C VAL A 330 36.32 12.40 -25.04
N SER A 331 36.61 12.61 -23.74
CA SER A 331 37.91 12.32 -23.08
C SER A 331 38.04 12.90 -21.65
N GLN A 332 38.29 11.99 -20.70
CA GLN A 332 39.33 12.01 -19.64
C GLN A 332 39.27 12.96 -18.42
N LEU A 333 39.19 12.33 -17.23
CA LEU A 333 39.79 12.71 -15.94
C LEU A 333 41.33 12.60 -16.00
N PRO A 334 42.13 13.36 -15.19
CA PRO A 334 42.37 13.08 -13.75
C PRO A 334 42.53 14.40 -12.92
N ARG A 335 42.78 14.51 -11.59
CA ARG A 335 43.51 13.72 -10.59
C ARG A 335 43.29 14.37 -9.19
N ASN A 336 42.98 13.55 -8.18
CA ASN A 336 43.59 13.45 -6.84
C ASN A 336 43.95 14.71 -5.99
N HIS A 337 43.41 14.80 -4.76
CA HIS A 337 44.10 15.39 -3.60
C HIS A 337 43.82 14.62 -2.28
N SER A 338 44.93 14.12 -1.75
CA SER A 338 45.36 13.61 -0.43
C SER A 338 44.53 13.78 0.86
N ASN A 339 44.48 12.64 1.57
CA ASN A 339 44.44 12.35 3.01
C ASN A 339 44.92 13.41 4.03
N THR A 340 44.21 13.48 5.17
CA THR A 340 44.75 13.75 6.52
C THR A 340 44.07 12.84 7.56
N PRO A 341 44.76 12.29 8.59
CA PRO A 341 44.18 11.30 9.51
C PRO A 341 43.86 11.82 10.93
N LEU A 342 42.76 11.25 11.45
CA LEU A 342 42.39 10.88 12.83
C LEU A 342 43.37 11.23 13.97
N TRP A 343 42.94 12.09 14.92
CA TRP A 343 43.24 11.97 16.38
C TRP A 343 42.77 13.14 17.28
N LYS A 344 41.88 14.05 16.86
CA LYS A 344 41.27 15.01 17.81
C LYS A 344 39.79 15.32 17.51
N GLN A 345 38.90 14.58 18.17
CA GLN A 345 37.76 15.07 18.96
C GLN A 345 36.69 13.95 19.12
N VAL A 346 37.10 12.91 19.84
CA VAL A 346 36.19 12.08 20.64
C VAL A 346 35.98 12.83 21.95
N ILE A 347 34.76 13.25 22.29
CA ILE A 347 34.00 13.04 23.55
C ILE A 347 32.56 13.52 23.25
N PHE A 348 31.55 12.76 23.69
CA PHE A 348 30.08 12.96 23.58
C PHE A 348 29.33 12.19 22.49
N TRP A 349 29.51 10.87 22.43
CA TRP A 349 28.45 9.96 21.96
C TRP A 349 28.45 8.70 22.84
N GLY A 350 27.58 8.67 23.84
CA GLY A 350 27.46 7.55 24.79
C GLY A 350 26.29 7.66 25.77
N GLY A 351 25.20 8.35 25.38
CA GLY A 351 24.09 8.64 26.30
C GLY A 351 22.80 7.82 26.11
N GLY A 352 22.54 7.27 24.91
CA GLY A 352 21.23 6.68 24.59
C GLY A 352 21.07 5.20 24.95
N SER A 353 22.10 4.39 24.74
CA SER A 353 21.98 2.92 24.82
C SER A 353 22.06 2.36 26.26
N LEU A 354 22.68 3.10 27.19
CA LEU A 354 22.81 2.70 28.59
C LEU A 354 21.57 3.01 29.46
N LEU A 355 20.68 3.91 29.00
CA LEU A 355 19.47 4.25 29.74
C LEU A 355 18.37 3.20 29.58
N VAL A 356 18.24 2.59 28.40
CA VAL A 356 17.22 1.56 28.14
C VAL A 356 17.57 0.24 28.83
N THR A 357 18.83 -0.20 28.73
CA THR A 357 19.33 -1.39 29.45
C THR A 357 19.32 -1.19 30.97
N GLY A 358 19.61 0.02 31.45
CA GLY A 358 19.54 0.38 32.87
C GLY A 358 18.11 0.46 33.43
N LEU A 359 17.15 1.02 32.68
CA LEU A 359 15.76 1.14 33.13
C LEU A 359 15.06 -0.21 33.20
N ILE A 360 15.29 -1.09 32.23
CA ILE A 360 14.72 -2.44 32.22
C ILE A 360 15.28 -3.27 33.39
N ALA A 361 16.59 -3.18 33.67
CA ALA A 361 17.21 -3.86 34.81
C ALA A 361 16.70 -3.33 36.18
N VAL A 362 16.46 -2.01 36.29
CA VAL A 362 15.98 -1.37 37.54
C VAL A 362 14.50 -1.73 37.82
N VAL A 363 13.65 -1.83 36.79
CA VAL A 363 12.25 -2.27 36.96
C VAL A 363 12.21 -3.75 37.36
N PHE A 364 13.07 -4.59 36.79
CA PHE A 364 13.13 -6.02 37.11
C PHE A 364 13.62 -6.29 38.54
N LEU A 365 14.60 -5.53 39.03
CA LEU A 365 15.10 -5.66 40.41
C LEU A 365 14.15 -5.07 41.46
N ARG A 366 13.36 -4.06 41.11
CA ARG A 366 12.41 -3.42 42.04
C ARG A 366 11.14 -4.24 42.27
N ASN A 367 10.81 -5.15 41.35
CA ASN A 367 9.58 -5.95 41.42
C ASN A 367 9.70 -7.20 42.33
N GLN A 368 10.86 -7.47 42.94
CA GLN A 368 11.02 -8.58 43.90
C GLN A 368 10.67 -8.22 45.36
N GLU A 369 10.58 -6.92 45.72
CA GLU A 369 10.50 -6.51 47.14
C GLU A 369 9.22 -5.75 47.54
N THR A 370 8.19 -5.68 46.69
CA THR A 370 6.99 -4.88 47.00
C THR A 370 5.71 -5.70 47.09
N PHE A 371 5.70 -6.68 48.00
CA PHE A 371 4.47 -7.26 48.54
C PHE A 371 4.50 -7.20 50.07
N ARG A 372 4.20 -6.03 50.66
CA ARG A 372 3.63 -5.93 52.02
C ARG A 372 2.74 -4.68 52.23
N ILE A 373 1.50 -5.01 52.59
CA ILE A 373 0.31 -4.24 53.00
C ILE A 373 0.55 -3.14 54.07
N LYS A 374 -0.13 -1.98 53.94
CA LYS A 374 -1.04 -1.43 54.99
C LYS A 374 -1.91 -0.23 54.54
N GLN A 375 -3.22 -0.33 54.83
CA GLN A 375 -4.24 0.74 54.84
C GLN A 375 -4.00 1.74 56.00
N ILE A 376 -4.60 2.94 55.93
CA ILE A 376 -5.51 3.56 56.95
C ILE A 376 -6.02 4.95 56.46
N SER A 377 -7.23 5.29 56.92
CA SER A 377 -8.20 6.31 56.48
C SER A 377 -8.08 7.74 57.05
N SER A 378 -8.80 8.67 56.37
CA SER A 378 -9.63 9.81 56.85
C SER A 378 -9.04 10.97 57.68
N THR A 379 -9.27 12.23 57.27
CA THR A 379 -10.22 13.21 57.90
C THR A 379 -10.19 14.62 57.25
N SER A 380 -11.33 15.33 57.29
CA SER A 380 -11.59 16.74 56.93
C SER A 380 -11.71 17.60 58.23
N PRO A 381 -11.67 18.95 58.18
CA PRO A 381 -12.95 19.71 58.31
C PRO A 381 -13.06 21.13 57.66
N ASN A 382 -14.32 21.46 57.32
CA ASN A 382 -15.10 22.72 57.18
C ASN A 382 -14.54 24.13 57.51
N ALA A 383 -15.01 25.17 56.77
CA ALA A 383 -15.89 26.27 57.27
C ALA A 383 -16.24 27.33 56.17
N THR A 384 -17.32 28.09 56.41
CA THR A 384 -18.24 28.79 55.49
C THR A 384 -18.20 30.34 55.49
N ALA A 385 -18.54 30.92 54.32
CA ALA A 385 -19.46 32.07 54.05
C ALA A 385 -19.09 33.58 54.18
N ASN A 386 -19.54 34.32 53.14
CA ASN A 386 -20.09 35.70 53.04
C ASN A 386 -19.27 36.86 52.40
N SER A 387 -19.91 37.51 51.40
CA SER A 387 -19.65 38.85 50.78
C SER A 387 -20.45 39.97 51.52
N PRO A 388 -20.39 41.31 51.22
CA PRO A 388 -20.55 41.98 49.89
C PRO A 388 -19.75 43.32 49.65
N GLN A 389 -20.05 43.97 48.50
CA GLN A 389 -19.38 45.07 47.76
C GLN A 389 -19.51 46.54 48.30
N ALA A 390 -18.62 47.47 47.84
CA ALA A 390 -18.94 48.82 47.24
C ALA A 390 -17.78 49.88 47.15
N PHE A 391 -17.52 50.43 45.92
CA PHE A 391 -17.33 51.87 45.47
C PHE A 391 -16.18 52.80 46.02
N GLN A 392 -15.58 53.85 45.38
CA GLN A 392 -15.63 54.61 44.08
C GLN A 392 -14.48 55.71 43.97
N ASN A 393 -14.18 56.27 42.76
CA ASN A 393 -13.85 57.69 42.37
C ASN A 393 -12.81 57.82 41.19
N PHE A 394 -13.12 58.28 39.93
CA PHE A 394 -13.26 59.65 39.29
C PHE A 394 -11.95 60.29 38.70
N PRO A 395 -11.92 61.28 37.75
CA PRO A 395 -12.93 61.83 36.77
C PRO A 395 -12.44 62.35 35.35
N ASN A 396 -13.41 62.82 34.52
CA ASN A 396 -13.49 63.91 33.50
C ASN A 396 -13.16 63.77 31.96
N GLY A 397 -14.10 64.24 31.10
CA GLY A 397 -14.18 64.19 29.60
C GLY A 397 -13.62 65.41 28.82
N PRO A 398 -14.13 65.88 27.61
CA PRO A 398 -15.46 65.66 26.97
C PRO A 398 -15.55 65.49 25.39
N SER A 399 -16.73 65.00 24.95
CA SER A 399 -17.61 65.22 23.76
C SER A 399 -17.16 65.61 22.32
N THR A 400 -17.77 64.98 21.29
CA THR A 400 -18.68 65.57 20.24
C THR A 400 -19.27 64.51 19.26
N ILE A 401 -20.39 64.85 18.58
CA ILE A 401 -21.49 63.98 18.07
C ILE A 401 -21.78 64.19 16.55
N GLY A 402 -22.38 63.18 15.87
CA GLY A 402 -23.38 63.30 14.77
C GLY A 402 -23.05 62.54 13.45
N THR A 403 -23.94 61.94 12.62
CA THR A 403 -25.41 61.71 12.57
C THR A 403 -25.78 60.73 11.41
N SER A 404 -26.85 59.90 11.56
CA SER A 404 -27.80 59.28 10.57
C SER A 404 -27.50 58.01 9.68
N PRO A 405 -28.50 57.08 9.46
CA PRO A 405 -28.47 55.83 8.63
C PRO A 405 -29.36 55.93 7.33
N PRO A 406 -29.83 54.87 6.59
CA PRO A 406 -29.50 53.43 6.44
C PRO A 406 -29.30 52.98 4.95
N VAL A 407 -29.06 51.67 4.68
CA VAL A 407 -29.61 50.82 3.58
C VAL A 407 -28.72 49.59 3.38
N ARG A 408 -29.37 48.42 3.31
CA ARG A 408 -28.79 47.10 3.08
C ARG A 408 -29.08 46.66 1.64
N PRO A 409 -28.19 45.84 1.03
CA PRO A 409 -28.67 44.58 0.46
C PRO A 409 -27.98 43.38 1.14
N LYS A 410 -28.81 42.43 1.53
CA LYS A 410 -28.48 41.15 2.17
C LYS A 410 -28.42 40.14 1.04
N ASN A 411 -27.31 39.40 0.90
CA ASN A 411 -27.29 37.98 0.47
C ASN A 411 -25.91 37.38 0.10
N GLN A 412 -24.77 37.99 0.47
CA GLN A 412 -23.47 37.30 0.36
C GLN A 412 -22.82 36.94 1.71
N SER A 413 -23.27 37.54 2.81
CA SER A 413 -22.59 37.41 4.11
C SER A 413 -22.86 36.09 4.85
N SER A 414 -24.02 35.44 4.69
CA SER A 414 -24.32 34.23 5.50
C SER A 414 -23.47 33.02 5.13
N ALA A 415 -23.12 32.87 3.84
CA ALA A 415 -22.25 31.78 3.38
C ALA A 415 -20.77 32.01 3.75
N GLN A 416 -20.30 33.26 3.69
CA GLN A 416 -18.94 33.61 4.11
C GLN A 416 -18.78 33.53 5.64
N THR A 417 -19.79 33.95 6.42
CA THR A 417 -19.77 33.84 7.88
C THR A 417 -19.93 32.39 8.36
N SER A 418 -20.69 31.55 7.65
CA SER A 418 -20.76 30.11 7.97
C SER A 418 -19.44 29.40 7.67
N LEU A 419 -18.84 29.63 6.48
CA LEU A 419 -17.53 29.09 6.10
C LEU A 419 -16.40 29.53 7.06
N SER A 420 -16.44 30.78 7.53
CA SER A 420 -15.46 31.26 8.52
C SER A 420 -15.66 30.64 9.90
N SER A 421 -16.90 30.31 10.29
CA SER A 421 -17.17 29.64 11.56
C SER A 421 -16.84 28.14 11.54
N GLU A 422 -17.08 27.46 10.41
CA GLU A 422 -16.70 26.06 10.23
C GLU A 422 -15.17 25.90 10.19
N SER A 423 -14.45 26.82 9.54
CA SER A 423 -12.98 26.80 9.53
C SER A 423 -12.39 27.09 10.91
N GLN A 424 -12.96 28.01 11.68
CA GLN A 424 -12.56 28.26 13.08
C GLN A 424 -12.76 27.01 13.95
N LYS A 425 -13.90 26.33 13.82
CA LYS A 425 -14.16 25.06 14.54
C LYS A 425 -13.17 23.96 14.13
N ARG A 426 -12.88 23.83 12.83
CA ARG A 426 -11.88 22.87 12.34
C ARG A 426 -10.49 23.16 12.93
N ASN A 427 -10.06 24.41 12.92
CA ASN A 427 -8.78 24.81 13.50
C ASN A 427 -8.72 24.52 15.01
N GLN A 428 -9.82 24.73 15.73
CA GLN A 428 -9.89 24.39 17.15
C GLN A 428 -9.76 22.89 17.39
N ALA A 429 -10.43 22.06 16.58
CA ALA A 429 -10.32 20.60 16.67
C ALA A 429 -8.90 20.11 16.35
N VAL A 430 -8.19 20.75 15.42
CA VAL A 430 -6.77 20.47 15.12
C VAL A 430 -5.87 20.88 16.28
N LEU A 431 -6.11 22.04 16.89
CA LEU A 431 -5.39 22.45 18.11
C LEU A 431 -5.64 21.46 19.26
N ASP A 432 -6.85 20.92 19.38
CA ASP A 432 -7.17 19.93 20.40
C ASP A 432 -6.48 18.58 20.13
N LEU A 433 -6.29 18.17 18.86
CA LEU A 433 -5.42 17.03 18.50
C LEU A 433 -3.96 17.29 18.88
N ALA A 434 -3.45 18.47 18.54
CA ALA A 434 -2.06 18.83 18.83
C ALA A 434 -1.78 18.85 20.34
N LYS A 435 -2.75 19.27 21.17
CA LYS A 435 -2.66 19.17 22.64
C LYS A 435 -2.61 17.73 23.15
N MET A 436 -3.15 16.78 22.38
CA MET A 436 -3.08 15.34 22.66
C MET A 436 -1.86 14.67 22.04
N SER A 437 -0.98 15.43 21.37
CA SER A 437 0.14 14.91 20.57
C SER A 437 -0.29 13.97 19.44
N LEU A 438 -1.48 14.18 18.87
CA LEU A 438 -2.06 13.36 17.80
C LEU A 438 -1.92 14.03 16.43
N GLN A 439 -1.68 13.24 15.37
CA GLN A 439 -1.48 13.76 14.02
C GLN A 439 -2.78 13.79 13.20
N GLU A 440 -3.07 14.93 12.56
CA GLU A 440 -4.25 15.10 11.71
C GLU A 440 -4.21 14.32 10.38
N THR A 441 -3.02 13.90 9.97
CA THR A 441 -2.80 13.12 8.74
C THR A 441 -3.00 11.63 8.94
N GLN A 442 -3.15 11.17 10.19
CA GLN A 442 -3.25 9.76 10.54
C GLN A 442 -4.67 9.39 10.93
N ALA A 443 -5.27 8.46 10.17
CA ALA A 443 -6.64 8.03 10.41
C ALA A 443 -6.80 7.33 11.78
N SER A 444 -5.78 6.58 12.21
CA SER A 444 -5.71 5.94 13.53
C SER A 444 -5.68 6.95 14.68
N ASP A 445 -4.90 8.03 14.58
CA ASP A 445 -4.81 9.07 15.60
C ASP A 445 -6.11 9.87 15.70
N LEU A 446 -6.74 10.17 14.55
CA LEU A 446 -8.08 10.76 14.54
C LEU A 446 -9.12 9.83 15.17
N SER A 447 -9.02 8.51 14.92
CA SER A 447 -9.88 7.52 15.56
C SER A 447 -9.66 7.46 17.07
N LEU A 448 -8.43 7.62 17.54
CA LEU A 448 -8.09 7.72 18.97
C LEU A 448 -8.67 8.97 19.61
N ALA A 449 -8.58 10.11 18.93
CA ALA A 449 -9.19 11.36 19.38
C ALA A 449 -10.70 11.21 19.55
N ILE A 450 -11.37 10.59 18.57
CA ILE A 450 -12.82 10.28 18.64
C ILE A 450 -13.12 9.37 19.83
N ALA A 451 -12.37 8.28 20.01
CA ALA A 451 -12.56 7.36 21.13
C ALA A 451 -12.42 8.07 22.49
N THR A 452 -11.44 8.96 22.61
CA THR A 452 -11.21 9.77 23.81
C THR A 452 -12.37 10.73 24.06
N ALA A 453 -12.80 11.50 23.06
CA ALA A 453 -13.89 12.46 23.20
C ALA A 453 -15.24 11.81 23.54
N ARG A 454 -15.47 10.58 23.07
CA ARG A 454 -16.69 9.81 23.38
C ARG A 454 -16.83 9.42 24.84
N ARG A 455 -15.76 9.50 25.64
CA ARG A 455 -15.84 9.25 27.09
C ARG A 455 -16.58 10.34 27.84
N ILE A 456 -16.69 11.55 27.27
CA ILE A 456 -17.42 12.68 27.86
C ILE A 456 -18.92 12.42 27.71
N LYS A 457 -19.65 12.34 28.83
CA LYS A 457 -21.07 11.98 28.84
C LYS A 457 -21.98 13.20 28.67
N PRO A 458 -23.24 13.00 28.21
CA PRO A 458 -24.23 14.08 28.16
C PRO A 458 -24.38 14.75 29.53
N GLY A 459 -24.27 16.08 29.56
CA GLY A 459 -24.33 16.89 30.78
C GLY A 459 -22.99 17.15 31.47
N GLU A 460 -21.91 16.52 31.03
CA GLU A 460 -20.55 16.86 31.49
C GLU A 460 -20.04 18.14 30.79
N PRO A 461 -19.14 18.91 31.44
CA PRO A 461 -18.49 20.05 30.80
C PRO A 461 -17.82 19.64 29.49
N LEU A 462 -17.88 20.51 28.48
CA LEU A 462 -17.30 20.30 27.14
C LEU A 462 -17.98 19.20 26.30
N TYR A 463 -19.09 18.59 26.74
CA TYR A 463 -19.80 17.57 25.94
C TYR A 463 -20.15 18.06 24.52
N GLU A 464 -20.72 19.27 24.39
CA GLU A 464 -21.06 19.85 23.07
C GLU A 464 -19.82 20.06 22.18
N GLN A 465 -18.71 20.51 22.77
CA GLN A 465 -17.44 20.64 22.06
C GLN A 465 -16.89 19.27 21.64
N ALA A 466 -17.01 18.26 22.49
CA ALA A 466 -16.61 16.89 22.19
C ALA A 466 -17.41 16.32 21.01
N GLN A 467 -18.72 16.55 20.95
CA GLN A 467 -19.57 16.13 19.83
C GLN A 467 -19.21 16.84 18.51
N GLU A 468 -18.90 18.14 18.56
CA GLU A 468 -18.43 18.89 17.38
C GLU A 468 -17.05 18.39 16.91
N ASN A 469 -16.11 18.16 17.84
CA ASN A 469 -14.79 17.61 17.52
C ASN A 469 -14.90 16.20 16.88
N ILE A 470 -15.74 15.32 17.44
CA ILE A 470 -16.01 13.99 16.86
C ILE A 470 -16.49 14.12 15.41
N LYS A 471 -17.37 15.07 15.12
CA LYS A 471 -17.86 15.32 13.75
C LYS A 471 -16.76 15.78 12.81
N ILE A 472 -15.88 16.67 13.27
CA ILE A 472 -14.75 17.17 12.49
C ILE A 472 -13.74 16.06 12.21
N TRP A 473 -13.32 15.32 13.23
CA TRP A 473 -12.36 14.22 13.08
C TRP A 473 -12.93 13.08 12.22
N SER A 474 -14.22 12.76 12.34
CA SER A 474 -14.89 11.80 11.45
C SER A 474 -14.85 12.27 9.99
N ARG A 475 -15.02 13.58 9.74
CA ARG A 475 -14.87 14.14 8.39
C ARG A 475 -13.42 14.04 7.90
N MET A 476 -12.44 14.30 8.76
CA MET A 476 -11.02 14.19 8.42
C MET A 476 -10.62 12.74 8.07
N ILE A 477 -11.10 11.74 8.82
CA ILE A 477 -10.90 10.32 8.47
C ILE A 477 -11.47 10.03 7.07
N LEU A 478 -12.68 10.51 6.77
CA LEU A 478 -13.29 10.32 5.47
C LEU A 478 -12.52 11.05 4.35
N ASP A 479 -12.03 12.27 4.61
CA ASP A 479 -11.19 13.04 3.67
C ASP A 479 -9.89 12.27 3.36
N LEU A 480 -9.22 11.69 4.37
CA LEU A 480 -8.03 10.86 4.21
C LEU A 480 -8.33 9.60 3.39
N ALA A 481 -9.44 8.93 3.69
CA ALA A 481 -9.89 7.74 2.96
C ALA A 481 -10.19 8.07 1.48
N GLU A 482 -10.89 9.18 1.21
CA GLU A 482 -11.15 9.68 -0.14
C GLU A 482 -9.84 10.00 -0.88
N GLY A 483 -8.85 10.58 -0.19
CA GLY A 483 -7.51 10.84 -0.71
C GLY A 483 -6.79 9.56 -1.15
N ARG A 484 -6.81 8.52 -0.31
CA ARG A 484 -6.22 7.20 -0.60
C ARG A 484 -6.92 6.53 -1.80
N ALA A 485 -8.25 6.60 -1.88
CA ALA A 485 -9.00 6.05 -3.00
C ALA A 485 -8.66 6.74 -4.34
N LYS A 486 -8.46 8.07 -4.33
CA LYS A 486 -8.01 8.82 -5.52
C LYS A 486 -6.64 8.36 -6.00
N GLN A 487 -5.78 7.90 -5.09
CA GLN A 487 -4.47 7.31 -5.38
C GLN A 487 -4.57 5.82 -5.80
N ARG A 488 -5.77 5.29 -6.05
CA ARG A 488 -6.03 3.86 -6.35
C ARG A 488 -5.68 2.89 -5.21
N GLN A 489 -5.39 3.39 -4.02
CA GLN A 489 -5.13 2.59 -2.82
C GLN A 489 -6.47 2.18 -2.15
N TYR A 490 -7.28 1.41 -2.88
CA TYR A 490 -8.65 1.09 -2.46
C TYR A 490 -8.71 0.32 -1.13
N ALA A 491 -7.79 -0.62 -0.90
CA ALA A 491 -7.72 -1.36 0.35
C ALA A 491 -7.48 -0.43 1.56
N SER A 492 -6.44 0.40 1.49
CA SER A 492 -6.10 1.39 2.52
C SER A 492 -7.18 2.46 2.72
N ALA A 493 -7.90 2.83 1.66
CA ALA A 493 -9.04 3.75 1.74
C ALA A 493 -10.23 3.13 2.48
N ILE A 494 -10.58 1.88 2.14
CA ILE A 494 -11.64 1.13 2.82
C ILE A 494 -11.30 0.96 4.30
N ALA A 495 -10.06 0.60 4.62
CA ALA A 495 -9.62 0.40 5.99
C ALA A 495 -9.71 1.70 6.81
N ALA A 496 -9.30 2.85 6.24
CA ALA A 496 -9.46 4.15 6.89
C ALA A 496 -10.93 4.51 7.14
N ALA A 497 -11.80 4.34 6.14
CA ALA A 497 -13.22 4.66 6.30
C ALA A 497 -13.94 3.75 7.31
N ARG A 498 -13.45 2.52 7.53
CA ARG A 498 -13.98 1.60 8.56
C ARG A 498 -13.76 2.09 9.99
N LEU A 499 -12.81 3.01 10.23
CA LEU A 499 -12.60 3.62 11.54
C LEU A 499 -13.77 4.51 11.96
N ILE A 500 -14.61 4.96 11.02
CA ILE A 500 -15.88 5.62 11.30
C ILE A 500 -16.90 4.53 11.63
N THR A 501 -17.25 4.34 12.91
CA THR A 501 -18.17 3.28 13.34
C THR A 501 -19.64 3.75 13.31
N LYS A 502 -20.57 2.85 13.65
CA LYS A 502 -22.02 3.11 13.57
C LYS A 502 -22.53 4.26 14.45
N ASN A 503 -21.74 4.66 15.45
CA ASN A 503 -22.14 5.68 16.42
C ASN A 503 -21.66 7.08 16.00
N GLU A 504 -20.79 7.16 15.00
CA GLU A 504 -20.16 8.39 14.55
C GLU A 504 -20.99 9.09 13.48
N PRO A 505 -20.97 10.43 13.45
CA PRO A 505 -21.50 11.17 12.31
C PRO A 505 -20.78 10.74 11.03
N LEU A 506 -21.51 10.75 9.91
CA LEU A 506 -21.02 10.35 8.59
C LEU A 506 -20.83 8.83 8.37
N TYR A 507 -21.18 7.96 9.32
CA TYR A 507 -21.13 6.50 9.13
C TYR A 507 -21.80 6.04 7.83
N ALA A 508 -23.01 6.53 7.54
CA ALA A 508 -23.73 6.18 6.32
C ALA A 508 -22.97 6.59 5.03
N LYS A 509 -22.28 7.74 5.07
CA LYS A 509 -21.44 8.19 3.94
C LYS A 509 -20.17 7.34 3.82
N ALA A 510 -19.52 7.03 4.94
CA ALA A 510 -18.36 6.15 4.98
C ALA A 510 -18.70 4.75 4.42
N GLN A 511 -19.85 4.18 4.81
CA GLN A 511 -20.29 2.87 4.31
C GLN A 511 -20.62 2.90 2.81
N ALA A 512 -21.24 3.97 2.31
CA ALA A 512 -21.47 4.17 0.89
C ALA A 512 -20.14 4.25 0.11
N ALA A 513 -19.16 5.00 0.63
CA ALA A 513 -17.83 5.11 0.06
C ALA A 513 -17.08 3.76 0.05
N ILE A 514 -17.14 3.00 1.15
CA ILE A 514 -16.58 1.64 1.24
C ILE A 514 -17.18 0.72 0.17
N ASN A 515 -18.49 0.75 -0.03
CA ASN A 515 -19.15 -0.09 -1.04
C ASN A 515 -18.72 0.29 -2.46
N LEU A 516 -18.59 1.59 -2.74
CA LEU A 516 -18.08 2.09 -4.01
C LEU A 516 -16.63 1.63 -4.24
N TRP A 517 -15.74 1.86 -3.29
CA TRP A 517 -14.32 1.53 -3.43
C TRP A 517 -14.05 0.04 -3.49
N ARG A 518 -14.91 -0.81 -2.89
CA ARG A 518 -14.84 -2.27 -3.09
C ARG A 518 -15.12 -2.65 -4.55
N LEU A 519 -16.11 -2.02 -5.17
CA LEU A 519 -16.44 -2.25 -6.57
C LEU A 519 -15.31 -1.72 -7.48
N GLU A 520 -14.89 -0.48 -7.26
CA GLU A 520 -13.80 0.15 -8.02
C GLU A 520 -12.47 -0.60 -7.85
N GLY A 521 -12.14 -1.05 -6.64
CA GLY A 521 -10.94 -1.86 -6.40
C GLY A 521 -10.96 -3.19 -7.16
N LYS A 522 -12.11 -3.88 -7.19
CA LYS A 522 -12.28 -5.10 -7.99
C LYS A 522 -12.11 -4.82 -9.49
N GLN A 523 -12.70 -3.74 -9.99
CA GLN A 523 -12.54 -3.32 -11.38
C GLN A 523 -11.09 -2.96 -11.69
N TYR A 524 -10.41 -2.24 -10.80
CA TYR A 524 -9.03 -1.84 -10.96
C TYR A 524 -8.12 -3.05 -11.11
N VAL A 525 -8.20 -4.04 -10.20
CA VAL A 525 -7.40 -5.27 -10.27
C VAL A 525 -7.67 -6.02 -11.58
N SER A 526 -8.95 -6.19 -11.96
CA SER A 526 -9.29 -6.84 -13.22
C SER A 526 -8.71 -6.12 -14.45
N ASN A 527 -8.75 -4.78 -14.45
CA ASN A 527 -8.25 -3.96 -15.56
C ASN A 527 -6.71 -3.95 -15.59
N THR A 528 -6.05 -3.93 -14.43
CA THR A 528 -4.57 -4.01 -14.35
C THR A 528 -4.07 -5.36 -14.82
N THR A 529 -4.70 -6.47 -14.42
CA THR A 529 -4.34 -7.82 -14.91
C THR A 529 -4.48 -7.93 -16.43
N LEU A 530 -5.49 -7.28 -17.00
CA LEU A 530 -5.67 -7.23 -18.45
C LEU A 530 -4.55 -6.42 -19.15
N LEU A 531 -4.09 -5.32 -18.55
CA LEU A 531 -2.95 -4.56 -19.05
C LEU A 531 -1.63 -5.31 -18.89
N ASP A 532 -1.46 -6.08 -17.82
CA ASP A 532 -0.29 -6.94 -17.63
C ASP A 532 -0.26 -8.07 -18.67
N ALA A 533 -1.41 -8.68 -18.94
CA ALA A 533 -1.55 -9.65 -20.03
C ALA A 533 -1.25 -9.02 -21.40
N ALA A 534 -1.71 -7.78 -21.65
CA ALA A 534 -1.38 -7.04 -22.86
C ALA A 534 0.13 -6.80 -22.99
N ASN A 535 0.79 -6.37 -21.92
CA ASN A 535 2.24 -6.18 -21.88
C ASN A 535 3.00 -7.48 -22.18
N ALA A 536 2.55 -8.61 -21.62
CA ALA A 536 3.19 -9.91 -21.83
C ALA A 536 3.14 -10.40 -23.29
N LEU A 537 2.22 -9.89 -24.11
CA LEU A 537 2.16 -10.22 -25.54
C LEU A 537 3.29 -9.58 -26.36
N ILE A 538 3.92 -8.52 -25.85
CA ILE A 538 4.83 -7.67 -26.61
C ILE A 538 6.16 -8.37 -26.86
N GLN A 539 6.54 -8.48 -28.13
CA GLN A 539 7.88 -8.86 -28.56
C GLN A 539 8.56 -7.65 -29.22
N PRO A 540 9.61 -7.09 -28.61
CA PRO A 540 10.32 -5.94 -29.17
C PRO A 540 10.74 -6.18 -30.63
N GLY A 541 10.46 -5.21 -31.50
CA GLY A 541 10.73 -5.33 -32.94
C GLY A 541 9.60 -5.92 -33.78
N GLN A 542 8.56 -6.50 -33.16
CA GLN A 542 7.42 -7.10 -33.87
C GLN A 542 6.15 -6.25 -33.71
N ALA A 543 5.85 -5.40 -34.69
CA ALA A 543 4.71 -4.49 -34.65
C ALA A 543 3.33 -5.16 -34.43
N SER A 544 3.14 -6.37 -34.95
CA SER A 544 1.91 -7.15 -34.75
C SER A 544 1.64 -7.48 -33.28
N THR A 545 2.69 -7.66 -32.47
CA THR A 545 2.54 -7.94 -31.03
C THR A 545 2.09 -6.71 -30.25
N TYR A 546 2.57 -5.52 -30.61
CA TYR A 546 2.07 -4.25 -30.08
C TYR A 546 0.61 -4.03 -30.44
N ASN A 547 0.21 -4.31 -31.68
CA ASN A 547 -1.20 -4.21 -32.09
C ASN A 547 -2.10 -5.18 -31.29
N ARG A 548 -1.67 -6.43 -31.08
CA ARG A 548 -2.38 -7.38 -30.21
C ARG A 548 -2.49 -6.88 -28.77
N ALA A 549 -1.42 -6.29 -28.22
CA ALA A 549 -1.45 -5.69 -26.89
C ALA A 549 -2.47 -4.53 -26.82
N ILE A 550 -2.51 -3.67 -27.84
CA ILE A 550 -3.50 -2.58 -27.96
C ILE A 550 -4.93 -3.12 -27.94
N GLU A 551 -5.23 -4.15 -28.74
CA GLU A 551 -6.57 -4.75 -28.80
C GLU A 551 -7.00 -5.38 -27.47
N VAL A 552 -6.05 -5.89 -26.68
CA VAL A 552 -6.33 -6.32 -25.32
C VAL A 552 -6.60 -5.11 -24.42
N ALA A 553 -5.73 -4.09 -24.40
CA ALA A 553 -5.89 -2.90 -23.57
C ALA A 553 -7.18 -2.10 -23.86
N LYS A 554 -7.66 -2.08 -25.10
CA LYS A 554 -8.94 -1.46 -25.49
C LYS A 554 -10.16 -2.06 -24.80
N LYS A 555 -10.05 -3.26 -24.23
CA LYS A 555 -11.13 -3.90 -23.46
C LYS A 555 -11.36 -3.24 -22.10
N VAL A 556 -10.43 -2.41 -21.63
CA VAL A 556 -10.63 -1.63 -20.40
C VAL A 556 -11.71 -0.57 -20.67
N PRO A 557 -12.87 -0.59 -19.99
CA PRO A 557 -13.96 0.32 -20.31
C PRO A 557 -13.68 1.76 -19.88
N SER A 558 -14.14 2.72 -20.67
CA SER A 558 -14.06 4.15 -20.31
C SER A 558 -14.78 4.44 -19.00
N GLY A 559 -14.14 5.25 -18.15
CA GLY A 559 -14.64 5.61 -16.83
C GLY A 559 -14.38 4.60 -15.71
N GLN A 560 -13.85 3.41 -16.02
CA GLN A 560 -13.40 2.48 -14.99
C GLN A 560 -11.98 2.79 -14.50
N PRO A 561 -11.64 2.43 -13.24
CA PRO A 561 -10.27 2.50 -12.75
C PRO A 561 -9.29 1.76 -13.66
N GLY A 562 -8.17 2.40 -14.01
CA GLY A 562 -7.13 1.84 -14.87
C GLY A 562 -7.27 2.21 -16.35
N PHE A 563 -8.39 2.81 -16.77
CA PHE A 563 -8.59 3.27 -18.15
C PHE A 563 -7.54 4.30 -18.59
N ASP A 564 -7.16 5.21 -17.70
CA ASP A 564 -6.14 6.23 -17.98
C ASP A 564 -4.76 5.61 -18.23
N THR A 565 -4.45 4.50 -17.55
CA THR A 565 -3.23 3.72 -17.80
C THR A 565 -3.33 2.96 -19.12
N ALA A 566 -4.49 2.35 -19.40
CA ALA A 566 -4.74 1.67 -20.66
C ALA A 566 -4.53 2.59 -21.86
N GLN A 567 -5.09 3.79 -21.83
CA GLN A 567 -4.96 4.76 -22.91
C GLN A 567 -3.50 5.17 -23.16
N LYS A 568 -2.74 5.45 -22.09
CA LYS A 568 -1.31 5.76 -22.19
C LYS A 568 -0.52 4.61 -22.81
N SER A 569 -0.82 3.38 -22.43
CA SER A 569 -0.19 2.20 -23.02
C SER A 569 -0.52 2.05 -24.50
N ILE A 570 -1.80 2.24 -24.87
CA ILE A 570 -2.26 2.20 -26.27
C ILE A 570 -1.51 3.24 -27.11
N ASP A 571 -1.40 4.48 -26.63
CA ASP A 571 -0.71 5.55 -27.34
C ASP A 571 0.79 5.24 -27.51
N ASN A 572 1.47 4.79 -26.46
CA ASN A 572 2.89 4.43 -26.52
C ASN A 572 3.15 3.26 -27.48
N TRP A 573 2.34 2.20 -27.42
CA TRP A 573 2.49 1.06 -28.33
C TRP A 573 2.21 1.43 -29.78
N SER A 574 1.27 2.34 -30.02
CA SER A 574 0.97 2.89 -31.34
C SER A 574 2.15 3.69 -31.90
N GLU A 575 2.81 4.48 -31.06
CA GLU A 575 4.05 5.17 -31.41
C GLU A 575 5.15 4.16 -31.78
N LYS A 576 5.31 3.07 -31.02
CA LYS A 576 6.29 2.02 -31.33
C LYS A 576 6.03 1.33 -32.67
N ILE A 577 4.77 1.09 -33.02
CA ILE A 577 4.38 0.56 -34.34
C ILE A 577 4.81 1.54 -35.44
N LEU A 578 4.51 2.83 -35.29
CA LEU A 578 4.89 3.87 -36.24
C LEU A 578 6.43 3.98 -36.40
N ASP A 579 7.17 3.91 -35.29
CA ASP A 579 8.64 3.92 -35.31
C ASP A 579 9.23 2.70 -36.04
N LEU A 580 8.64 1.51 -35.85
CA LEU A 580 9.03 0.32 -36.60
C LEU A 580 8.76 0.49 -38.10
N ALA A 581 7.60 1.05 -38.46
CA ALA A 581 7.25 1.34 -39.84
C ALA A 581 8.26 2.31 -40.48
N LYS A 582 8.58 3.41 -39.80
CA LYS A 582 9.56 4.41 -40.26
C LYS A 582 10.95 3.80 -40.46
N ARG A 583 11.39 2.91 -39.57
CA ARG A 583 12.67 2.20 -39.71
C ARG A 583 12.71 1.28 -40.93
N ARG A 584 11.66 0.49 -41.16
CA ARG A 584 11.52 -0.36 -42.37
C ARG A 584 11.57 0.47 -43.64
N ALA A 585 10.86 1.62 -43.66
CA ALA A 585 10.90 2.53 -44.81
C ALA A 585 12.30 3.10 -45.07
N ALA A 586 13.05 3.42 -44.01
CA ALA A 586 14.43 3.90 -44.14
C ALA A 586 15.38 2.82 -44.68
N GLN A 587 15.07 1.55 -44.48
CA GLN A 587 15.80 0.40 -45.05
C GLN A 587 15.41 0.09 -46.50
N GLY A 588 14.45 0.82 -47.08
CA GLY A 588 13.96 0.61 -48.44
C GLY A 588 12.80 -0.39 -48.53
N GLU A 589 12.36 -0.97 -47.40
CA GLU A 589 11.27 -1.94 -47.34
C GLU A 589 9.90 -1.24 -47.29
N LEU A 590 9.56 -0.49 -48.35
CA LEU A 590 8.36 0.38 -48.36
C LEU A 590 7.04 -0.39 -48.18
N ASN A 591 6.91 -1.59 -48.78
CA ASN A 591 5.71 -2.42 -48.62
C ASN A 591 5.54 -2.87 -47.16
N ALA A 592 6.60 -3.42 -46.55
CA ALA A 592 6.59 -3.83 -45.15
C ALA A 592 6.35 -2.64 -44.21
N ALA A 593 6.88 -1.46 -44.53
CA ALA A 593 6.64 -0.24 -43.78
C ALA A 593 5.16 0.19 -43.81
N ILE A 594 4.52 0.14 -44.99
CA ILE A 594 3.08 0.44 -45.13
C ILE A 594 2.25 -0.55 -44.31
N GLU A 595 2.48 -1.85 -44.46
CA GLU A 595 1.77 -2.88 -43.67
C GLU A 595 1.94 -2.66 -42.16
N THR A 596 3.13 -2.27 -41.73
CA THR A 596 3.41 -1.96 -40.32
C THR A 596 2.62 -0.75 -39.85
N ALA A 597 2.64 0.34 -40.62
CA ALA A 597 1.94 1.57 -40.25
C ALA A 597 0.42 1.39 -40.24
N THR A 598 -0.15 0.47 -41.02
CA THR A 598 -1.59 0.17 -40.98
C THR A 598 -2.04 -0.49 -39.68
N LEU A 599 -1.11 -0.97 -38.84
CA LEU A 599 -1.42 -1.53 -37.52
C LEU A 599 -1.62 -0.45 -36.44
N VAL A 600 -1.37 0.83 -36.77
CA VAL A 600 -1.63 1.95 -35.86
C VAL A 600 -3.14 2.21 -35.81
N PRO A 601 -3.80 2.15 -34.64
CA PRO A 601 -5.25 2.32 -34.53
C PRO A 601 -5.71 3.77 -34.67
N GLU A 602 -6.94 3.97 -35.18
CA GLU A 602 -7.54 5.29 -35.50
C GLU A 602 -7.68 6.23 -34.30
N GLU A 603 -7.88 5.68 -33.11
CA GLU A 603 -8.18 6.43 -31.88
C GLU A 603 -6.92 6.92 -31.14
N THR A 604 -5.75 6.87 -31.80
CA THR A 604 -4.45 7.11 -31.17
C THR A 604 -3.76 8.34 -31.74
N ALA A 605 -2.95 9.01 -30.93
CA ALA A 605 -2.24 10.21 -31.36
C ALA A 605 -1.30 9.98 -32.56
N SER A 606 -0.81 8.75 -32.75
CA SER A 606 0.08 8.38 -33.86
C SER A 606 -0.63 8.06 -35.17
N TYR A 607 -1.97 8.04 -35.20
CA TYR A 607 -2.73 7.60 -36.37
C TYR A 607 -2.54 8.50 -37.59
N GLU A 608 -2.73 9.81 -37.42
CA GLU A 608 -2.62 10.77 -38.53
C GLU A 608 -1.20 10.74 -39.14
N ASP A 609 -0.17 10.71 -38.29
CA ASP A 609 1.23 10.58 -38.73
C ASP A 609 1.48 9.26 -39.48
N ALA A 610 0.82 8.17 -39.08
CA ALA A 610 0.90 6.88 -39.76
C ALA A 610 0.24 6.93 -41.14
N GLN A 611 -0.94 7.56 -41.25
CA GLN A 611 -1.63 7.73 -42.54
C GLN A 611 -0.82 8.59 -43.51
N ASP A 612 -0.26 9.71 -43.04
CA ASP A 612 0.61 10.57 -43.83
C ASP A 612 1.86 9.82 -44.33
N ALA A 613 2.46 9.01 -43.47
CA ALA A 613 3.60 8.17 -43.84
C ALA A 613 3.22 7.14 -44.92
N ILE A 614 2.08 6.45 -44.76
CA ILE A 614 1.55 5.50 -45.76
C ILE A 614 1.35 6.19 -47.12
N GLN A 615 0.71 7.35 -47.14
CA GLN A 615 0.45 8.10 -48.38
C GLN A 615 1.75 8.52 -49.07
N LYS A 616 2.77 8.90 -48.29
CA LYS A 616 4.08 9.27 -48.82
C LYS A 616 4.83 8.07 -49.40
N TRP A 617 4.77 6.91 -48.76
CA TRP A 617 5.47 5.71 -49.21
C TRP A 617 4.82 5.08 -50.44
N ARG A 618 3.49 5.15 -50.58
CA ARG A 618 2.76 4.68 -51.78
C ARG A 618 3.10 5.44 -53.07
N LYS A 619 3.64 6.65 -52.95
CA LYS A 619 4.03 7.51 -54.08
C LYS A 619 5.47 7.28 -54.56
N LYS A 620 6.23 6.46 -53.84
CA LYS A 620 7.61 6.08 -54.17
C LYS A 620 7.61 4.65 -54.70
#